data_AF-A0A2A4W2K5-F1
#
_entry.id   AF-A0A2A4W2K5-F1
#
_cell.length_a   1.000
_cell.length_b   1.000
_cell.length_c   1.000
_cell.angle_alpha   90.00
_cell.angle_beta   90.00
_cell.angle_gamma   90.00
#
_symmetry.space_group_name_H-M   'P 1'
#
loop_
_entity.id
_entity.type
_entity.pdbx_description
1 polymer ?
#
loop_
_entity_poly.entity_id
_entity_poly.type
_entity_poly.pdbx_seq_one_letter_code
_entity_poly.pdbx_strand_id
1 'polypeptide(L)'
;MQMARQSGTIAGGAEFCRLDSDDIDAFISRTYAQIAVRSRDNFQKILARLEFKNLKVAASGKEPEGGCNKLTAQFKDILNKIG
;
A
#
# COMPACT_ATOMS: atom_id res chain seq x y z
N MET A 1 -2.45 -12.99 4.37
CA MET A 1 -2.29 -11.93 3.35
C MET A 1 -2.89 -10.58 3.76
N GLN A 2 -3.28 -10.38 5.03
CA GLN A 2 -3.89 -9.13 5.50
C GLN A 2 -3.04 -7.88 5.24
N MET A 3 -1.72 -7.97 5.40
CA MET A 3 -0.80 -6.86 5.13
C MET A 3 -0.82 -6.42 3.66
N ALA A 4 -0.76 -7.33 2.69
CA ALA A 4 -0.79 -6.97 1.27
C ALA A 4 -2.08 -6.22 0.90
N ARG A 5 -3.20 -6.63 1.52
CA ARG A 5 -4.49 -5.96 1.34
C ARG A 5 -4.52 -4.56 1.91
N GLN A 6 -4.12 -4.42 3.18
CA GLN A 6 -4.08 -3.12 3.86
C GLN A 6 -3.14 -2.15 3.15
N SER A 7 -1.93 -2.59 2.79
CA SER A 7 -0.98 -1.77 2.06
C SER A 7 -1.51 -1.39 0.67
N GLY A 8 -2.22 -2.27 -0.02
CA GLY A 8 -2.85 -1.95 -1.30
C GLY A 8 -3.87 -0.81 -1.15
N THR A 9 -4.77 -0.92 -0.18
CA THR A 9 -5.75 0.14 0.11
C THR A 9 -5.10 1.47 0.48
N ILE A 10 -4.05 1.45 1.30
CA ILE A 10 -3.31 2.65 1.71
C ILE A 10 -2.62 3.31 0.51
N ALA A 11 -1.93 2.52 -0.32
CA ALA A 11 -1.25 3.03 -1.51
C ALA A 11 -2.24 3.65 -2.51
N GLY A 12 -3.38 2.98 -2.75
CA GLY A 12 -4.40 3.51 -3.65
C GLY A 12 -5.05 4.78 -3.10
N GLY A 13 -5.35 4.82 -1.80
CA GLY A 13 -5.84 6.03 -1.16
C GLY A 13 -4.84 7.18 -1.24
N ALA A 14 -3.53 6.89 -1.13
CA ALA A 14 -2.48 7.90 -1.25
C ALA A 14 -2.42 8.49 -2.66
N GLU A 15 -2.61 7.65 -3.69
CA GLU A 15 -2.74 8.10 -5.08
C GLU A 15 -3.99 8.97 -5.29
N PHE A 16 -5.14 8.56 -4.75
CA PHE A 16 -6.36 9.38 -4.82
C PHE A 16 -6.14 10.76 -4.20
N CYS A 17 -5.51 10.78 -3.02
CA CYS A 17 -5.21 12.00 -2.28
C CYS A 17 -4.03 12.80 -2.84
N ARG A 18 -3.40 12.35 -3.94
CA ARG A 18 -2.26 13.00 -4.58
C ARG A 18 -1.12 13.29 -3.59
N LEU A 19 -0.81 12.32 -2.74
CA LEU A 19 0.39 12.39 -1.92
C LEU A 19 1.64 12.35 -2.81
N ASP A 20 2.78 12.66 -2.23
CA ASP A 20 4.06 12.68 -2.93
C ASP A 20 4.33 11.34 -3.64
N SER A 21 4.64 11.40 -4.94
CA SER A 21 4.81 10.21 -5.78
C SER A 21 6.02 9.39 -5.37
N ASP A 22 7.09 10.03 -4.91
CA ASP A 22 8.32 9.34 -4.50
C ASP A 22 8.06 8.58 -3.19
N ASP A 23 7.28 9.16 -2.28
CA ASP A 23 6.85 8.49 -1.06
C ASP A 23 5.93 7.28 -1.36
N ILE A 24 5.01 7.42 -2.32
CA ILE A 24 4.13 6.32 -2.77
C ILE A 24 4.97 5.18 -3.37
N ASP A 25 5.91 5.49 -4.26
CA ASP A 25 6.77 4.51 -4.89
C ASP A 25 7.69 3.81 -3.87
N ALA A 26 8.25 4.56 -2.93
CA ALA A 26 9.02 4.01 -1.81
C ALA A 26 8.17 3.05 -0.98
N PHE A 27 6.93 3.42 -0.64
CA PHE A 27 6.01 2.57 0.09
C PHE A 27 5.66 1.27 -0.66
N ILE A 28 5.38 1.35 -1.96
CA ILE A 28 5.09 0.19 -2.81
C ILE A 28 6.31 -0.75 -2.85
N SER A 29 7.50 -0.20 -3.10
CA SER A 29 8.75 -0.97 -3.18
C SER A 29 9.02 -1.72 -1.88
N ARG A 30 8.89 -1.04 -0.73
CA ARG A 30 9.06 -1.64 0.61
C ARG A 30 8.01 -2.72 0.88
N THR A 31 6.76 -2.49 0.49
CA THR A 31 5.68 -3.49 0.62
C THR A 31 6.02 -4.74 -0.20
N TYR A 32 6.54 -4.60 -1.41
CA TYR A 32 6.95 -5.73 -2.24
C TYR A 32 8.13 -6.50 -1.67
N ALA A 33 9.09 -5.82 -1.04
CA ALA A 33 10.17 -6.46 -0.30
C ALA A 33 9.62 -7.26 0.88
N GLN A 34 8.71 -6.69 1.68
CA GLN A 34 8.10 -7.41 2.80
C GLN A 34 7.25 -8.61 2.35
N ILE A 35 6.52 -8.49 1.23
CA ILE A 35 5.82 -9.64 0.63
C ILE A 35 6.81 -10.73 0.26
N ALA A 36 7.94 -10.38 -0.36
CA ALA A 36 8.96 -11.35 -0.74
C ALA A 36 9.56 -12.07 0.49
N VAL A 37 9.86 -11.35 1.57
CA VAL A 37 10.43 -11.91 2.80
C VAL A 37 9.43 -12.78 3.56
N ARG A 38 8.15 -12.43 3.57
CA ARG A 38 7.12 -13.11 4.38
C ARG A 38 6.39 -14.25 3.65
N SER A 39 6.59 -14.40 2.34
CA SER A 39 5.94 -15.46 1.56
C SER A 39 6.69 -16.78 1.72
N ARG A 40 5.96 -17.89 1.89
CA ARG A 40 6.57 -19.22 2.06
C ARG A 40 7.09 -19.79 0.74
N ASP A 41 6.46 -19.40 -0.36
CA ASP A 41 6.77 -19.89 -1.70
C ASP A 41 6.44 -18.82 -2.76
N ASN A 42 6.78 -19.12 -4.01
CA ASN A 42 6.54 -18.22 -5.14
C ASN A 42 5.05 -18.01 -5.43
N PHE A 43 4.20 -19.01 -5.17
CA PHE A 43 2.77 -18.91 -5.41
C PHE A 43 2.13 -17.90 -4.44
N GLN A 44 2.44 -17.98 -3.15
CA GLN A 44 2.00 -17.02 -2.14
C GLN A 44 2.51 -15.60 -2.44
N LYS A 45 3.76 -15.47 -2.89
CA LYS A 45 4.32 -14.19 -3.29
C LYS A 45 3.56 -13.55 -4.45
N ILE A 46 3.21 -14.34 -5.47
CA ILE A 46 2.44 -13.88 -6.63
C ILE A 46 1.03 -13.49 -6.21
N LEU A 47 0.35 -14.32 -5.41
CA LEU A 47 -0.99 -14.03 -4.89
C LEU A 47 -1.01 -12.73 -4.08
N ALA A 48 -0.07 -12.55 -3.14
CA ALA A 48 0.00 -11.35 -2.33
C ALA A 48 0.24 -10.08 -3.16
N ARG A 49 1.09 -10.17 -4.21
CA ARG A 49 1.30 -9.05 -5.15
C ARG A 49 0.05 -8.74 -5.96
N LEU A 50 -0.70 -9.76 -6.39
CA LEU A 50 -1.94 -9.57 -7.12
C LEU A 50 -3.01 -8.90 -6.24
N GLU A 51 -3.18 -9.38 -4.99
CA GLU A 51 -4.10 -8.77 -4.03
C GLU A 51 -3.76 -7.29 -3.77
N PHE A 52 -2.47 -6.98 -3.56
CA PHE A 52 -2.01 -5.61 -3.39
C PHE A 52 -2.39 -4.73 -4.59
N LYS A 53 -2.08 -5.17 -5.82
CA LYS A 53 -2.35 -4.40 -7.04
C LYS A 53 -3.83 -4.12 -7.24
N ASN A 54 -4.66 -5.15 -7.06
CA ASN A 54 -6.10 -5.02 -7.23
C ASN A 54 -6.70 -4.03 -6.23
N LEU A 55 -6.27 -4.08 -4.97
CA LEU A 55 -6.76 -3.17 -3.94
C LEU A 55 -6.22 -1.75 -4.10
N LYS A 56 -4.99 -1.58 -4.58
CA LYS A 56 -4.43 -0.26 -4.93
C LYS A 56 -5.29 0.41 -6.00
N VAL A 57 -5.54 -0.28 -7.12
CA VAL A 57 -6.37 0.24 -8.22
C VAL A 57 -7.80 0.55 -7.75
N ALA A 58 -8.39 -0.33 -6.94
CA ALA A 58 -9.74 -0.10 -6.41
C ALA A 58 -9.79 1.12 -5.47
N ALA A 59 -8.78 1.30 -4.62
CA ALA A 59 -8.73 2.41 -3.67
C ALA A 59 -8.32 3.74 -4.31
N SER A 60 -7.60 3.76 -5.43
CA SER A 60 -7.24 4.99 -6.14
C SER A 60 -8.43 5.66 -6.84
N GLY A 61 -9.57 4.99 -6.96
CA GLY A 61 -10.77 5.51 -7.60
C GLY A 61 -11.75 6.23 -6.68
N LYS A 62 -11.52 6.24 -5.35
CA LYS A 62 -12.44 6.84 -4.38
C LYS A 62 -11.73 7.41 -3.17
N GLU A 63 -12.38 8.37 -2.51
CA GLU A 63 -11.84 8.96 -1.28
C GLU A 63 -11.72 7.92 -0.15
N PRO A 64 -10.63 7.95 0.64
CA PRO A 64 -10.47 7.08 1.81
C PRO A 64 -11.52 7.34 2.88
N GLU A 65 -11.89 6.29 3.63
CA GLU A 65 -12.76 6.43 4.80
C GLU A 65 -12.10 7.29 5.88
N GLY A 66 -12.64 8.49 6.09
CA GLY A 66 -12.07 9.50 6.98
C GLY A 66 -11.28 10.62 6.30
N GLY A 67 -11.24 10.62 4.96
CA GLY A 67 -10.74 11.72 4.14
C GLY A 67 -9.21 11.78 4.01
N CYS A 68 -8.75 12.60 3.07
CA CYS A 68 -7.34 12.68 2.71
C CYS A 68 -6.42 13.18 3.84
N ASN A 69 -6.90 14.07 4.72
CA ASN A 69 -6.10 14.56 5.84
C ASN A 69 -5.74 13.44 6.82
N LYS A 70 -6.73 12.60 7.15
CA LYS A 70 -6.52 11.45 8.04
C LYS A 70 -5.58 10.43 7.41
N LEU A 71 -5.78 10.11 6.13
CA LEU A 71 -4.90 9.20 5.42
C LEU A 71 -3.47 9.74 5.35
N THR A 72 -3.27 11.03 5.06
CA THR A 72 -1.94 11.65 4.97
C THR A 72 -1.14 11.47 6.25
N ALA A 73 -1.78 11.73 7.41
CA ALA A 73 -1.14 11.54 8.71
C ALA A 73 -0.76 10.07 8.95
N GLN A 74 -1.66 9.14 8.63
CA GLN A 74 -1.39 7.70 8.75
C GLN A 74 -0.29 7.24 7.81
N PHE A 75 -0.30 7.70 6.56
CA PHE A 75 0.66 7.32 5.53
C PHE A 75 2.08 7.75 5.91
N LYS A 76 2.26 8.99 6.39
CA LYS A 76 3.55 9.48 6.86
C LYS A 76 4.07 8.71 8.08
N ASP A 77 3.21 8.41 9.05
CA ASP A 77 3.57 7.60 10.22
C ASP A 77 4.03 6.19 9.81
N ILE A 78 3.31 5.57 8.86
CA ILE A 78 3.66 4.27 8.32
C ILE A 78 4.99 4.34 7.56
N LEU A 79 5.17 5.32 6.68
CA LEU A 79 6.39 5.46 5.88
C LEU A 79 7.64 5.60 6.75
N ASN A 80 7.54 6.36 7.85
CA ASN A 80 8.60 6.53 8.84
C ASN A 80 8.90 5.24 9.62
N LYS A 81 7.90 4.40 9.88
CA LYS A 81 8.07 3.11 10.58
C LYS A 81 8.64 2.00 9.70
N ILE A 82 8.56 2.16 8.38
CA ILE A 82 9.12 1.23 7.40
C ILE A 82 10.43 1.81 6.79
N GLY A 83 10.88 2.98 7.27
CA GLY A 83 12.19 3.57 6.97
C GLY A 83 13.22 3.16 8.01
#